data_AF-A0A0B1SS35-F1
#
_entry.id   AF-A0A0B1SS35-F1
#
_cell.length_a   1.000
_cell.length_b   1.000
_cell.length_c   1.000
_cell.angle_alpha   90.00
_cell.angle_beta   90.00
_cell.angle_gamma   90.00
#
_symmetry.space_group_name_H-M   'P 1'
#
loop_
_entity.id
_entity.type
_entity.pdbx_description
1 polymer ?
#
loop_
_entity_poly.entity_id
_entity_poly.type
_entity_poly.pdbx_seq_one_letter_code
_entity_poly.pdbx_strand_id
1 'polypeptide(L)' 'MRASGPGGQNVNKRSSAVRITHKETGTVVHCMDERFQHLNMQIAFKRLAAILMQRKVDEVSEKFTSDRKLQVS' A
#
# COMPACT_ATOMS: atom_id res chain seq x y z
N MET A 1 19.32 -14.86 22.76
CA MET A 1 19.26 -13.41 23.05
C MET A 1 17.85 -12.93 22.70
N ARG A 2 16.96 -12.77 23.70
CA ARG A 2 15.56 -12.32 23.50
C ARG A 2 15.54 -10.80 23.66
N ALA A 3 15.00 -10.08 22.68
CA ALA A 3 14.89 -8.63 22.73
C ALA A 3 13.90 -8.21 23.83
N SER A 4 14.43 -7.92 25.01
CA SER A 4 13.73 -7.30 26.13
C SER A 4 13.70 -5.79 25.93
N GLY A 5 12.74 -5.32 25.11
CA GLY A 5 12.43 -3.89 24.98
C GLY A 5 11.19 -3.53 25.82
N PRO A 6 11.15 -2.42 26.59
CA PRO A 6 10.02 -2.05 27.47
C PRO A 6 8.70 -1.67 26.77
N GLY A 7 8.53 -1.93 25.47
CA GLY A 7 7.41 -1.44 24.66
C GLY A 7 6.23 -2.40 24.49
N GLY A 8 6.27 -3.61 25.06
CA GLY A 8 5.50 -4.75 24.55
C GLY A 8 4.09 -4.99 25.12
N GLN A 9 3.65 -4.30 26.17
CA GLN A 9 2.36 -4.64 26.81
C GLN A 9 1.15 -4.00 26.12
N ASN A 10 1.30 -2.85 25.46
CA ASN A 10 0.16 -2.12 24.89
C ASN A 10 -0.06 -2.44 23.40
N VAL A 11 1.01 -2.75 22.66
CA VAL A 11 0.95 -3.11 21.23
C VAL A 11 0.19 -4.43 21.01
N ASN A 12 0.33 -5.39 21.93
CA ASN A 12 -0.34 -6.69 21.82
C ASN A 12 -1.81 -6.66 22.24
N LYS A 13 -2.24 -5.71 23.07
CA LYS A 13 -3.59 -5.67 23.65
C LYS A 13 -4.61 -4.98 22.76
N ARG A 14 -4.15 -4.23 21.75
CA ARG A 14 -5.00 -3.51 20.79
C ARG A 14 -4.54 -3.81 19.37
N SER A 15 -5.29 -4.64 18.64
CA SER A 15 -5.06 -4.92 17.23
C SER A 15 -5.36 -3.67 16.38
N SER A 16 -4.39 -2.75 16.27
CA SER A 16 -4.51 -1.55 15.44
C SER A 16 -4.11 -1.78 13.98
N ALA A 17 -3.47 -2.92 13.67
CA ALA A 17 -3.06 -3.28 12.32
C ALA A 17 -4.25 -3.40 11.36
N VAL A 18 -4.12 -2.81 10.17
CA VAL A 18 -5.13 -2.84 9.10
C VAL A 18 -4.54 -3.48 7.85
N ARG A 19 -5.33 -4.37 7.22
CA ARG A 19 -5.06 -4.92 5.89
C ARG A 19 -6.23 -4.57 4.97
N ILE A 20 -5.94 -3.90 3.85
CA ILE A 20 -6.92 -3.55 2.82
C ILE A 20 -6.53 -4.24 1.52
N THR A 21 -7.52 -4.84 0.85
CA THR A 21 -7.35 -5.46 -0.46
C THR A 21 -8.26 -4.74 -1.46
N HIS A 22 -7.67 -4.23 -2.52
CA HIS A 22 -8.41 -3.75 -3.68
C HIS A 22 -8.80 -4.93 -4.56
N LYS A 23 -10.11 -5.16 -4.72
CA LYS A 23 -10.64 -6.35 -5.39
C LYS A 23 -10.26 -6.39 -6.88
N GLU A 24 -10.47 -5.30 -7.59
CA GLU A 24 -10.29 -5.26 -9.06
C GLU A 24 -8.84 -5.48 -9.49
N THR A 25 -7.87 -4.93 -8.75
CA THR A 25 -6.43 -5.03 -9.11
C THR A 25 -5.67 -6.04 -8.25
N GLY A 26 -6.34 -6.73 -7.32
CA GLY A 26 -5.71 -7.64 -6.36
C GLY A 26 -4.67 -7.00 -5.42
N THR A 27 -4.62 -5.66 -5.32
CA THR A 27 -3.57 -4.97 -4.58
C THR A 27 -3.83 -5.00 -3.09
N VAL A 28 -2.88 -5.53 -2.32
CA VAL A 28 -2.97 -5.61 -0.87
C VAL A 28 -2.06 -4.59 -0.21
N VAL A 29 -2.60 -3.82 0.74
CA VAL A 29 -1.86 -2.85 1.54
C VAL A 29 -2.03 -3.19 3.01
N HIS A 30 -0.91 -3.20 3.73
CA HIS A 30 -0.86 -3.39 5.17
C HIS A 30 -0.37 -2.10 5.84
N CYS A 31 -0.98 -1.73 6.98
CA CYS A 31 -0.58 -0.55 7.74
C CYS A 31 -0.69 -0.83 9.24
N MET A 32 0.40 -0.56 9.96
CA MET A 32 0.53 -0.78 11.40
C MET A 32 1.29 0.39 12.07
N ASP A 33 1.34 1.54 11.40
CA ASP A 33 2.18 2.68 11.79
C ASP A 33 1.66 3.36 13.06
N GLU A 34 0.34 3.39 13.23
CA GLU A 34 -0.34 4.12 14.30
C GLU A 34 -0.94 3.20 15.38
N ARG A 35 -1.07 3.76 16.58
CA ARG A 35 -1.73 3.11 17.73
C ARG A 35 -3.25 2.97 17.57
N PHE A 36 -3.85 3.70 16.63
CA PHE A 36 -5.28 3.70 16.38
C PHE A 36 -5.60 3.10 15.00
N GLN A 37 -6.54 2.16 14.97
CA GLN A 37 -6.95 1.46 13.74
C GLN A 37 -7.49 2.41 12.66
N HIS A 38 -8.25 3.44 13.03
CA HIS A 38 -8.82 4.39 12.07
C HIS A 38 -7.75 5.22 11.35
N LEU A 39 -6.65 5.57 12.04
CA LEU A 39 -5.51 6.25 11.42
C LEU A 39 -4.81 5.30 10.45
N ASN A 40 -4.57 4.05 10.86
CA ASN A 40 -4.01 3.03 9.97
C ASN A 40 -4.89 2.78 8.75
N MET A 41 -6.21 2.84 8.89
CA MET A 41 -7.16 2.73 7.78
C MET A 41 -7.03 3.91 6.81
N GLN A 42 -6.96 5.15 7.30
CA GLN A 42 -6.74 6.34 6.45
C GLN A 42 -5.39 6.28 5.72
N ILE A 43 -4.32 5.89 6.42
CA ILE A 43 -2.99 5.73 5.82
C ILE A 43 -3.00 4.62 4.76
N ALA A 44 -3.62 3.48 5.06
CA ALA A 44 -3.74 2.37 4.12
C ALA A 44 -4.51 2.77 2.85
N PHE A 45 -5.61 3.54 2.97
CA PHE A 45 -6.32 4.06 1.81
C PHE A 45 -5.50 5.06 0.99
N LYS A 46 -4.78 5.98 1.64
CA LYS A 46 -3.88 6.92 0.94
C LYS A 46 -2.79 6.18 0.17
N ARG A 47 -2.15 5.18 0.79
CA ARG A 47 -1.15 4.33 0.14
C ARG A 47 -1.75 3.55 -1.03
N LEU A 48 -2.92 2.94 -0.83
CA LEU A 48 -3.60 2.19 -1.88
C LEU A 48 -3.94 3.09 -3.08
N ALA A 49 -4.46 4.30 -2.84
CA ALA A 49 -4.76 5.26 -3.90
C ALA A 49 -3.51 5.67 -4.67
N ALA A 50 -2.39 5.95 -3.99
CA ALA A 50 -1.13 6.27 -4.63
C ALA A 50 -0.61 5.12 -5.52
N ILE A 51 -0.67 3.88 -5.04
CA ILE A 51 -0.27 2.69 -5.83
C ILE A 51 -1.15 2.53 -7.07
N LEU A 52 -2.47 2.72 -6.93
CA LEU A 52 -3.41 2.60 -8.05
C LEU A 52 -3.20 3.73 -9.08
N MET A 53 -2.91 4.95 -8.63
CA MET A 53 -2.57 6.06 -9.52
C MET A 53 -1.27 5.78 -10.28
N GLN A 54 -0.22 5.35 -9.58
CA GLN A 54 1.07 5.04 -10.21
C GLN A 54 0.90 3.98 -11.30
N ARG A 55 0.18 2.89 -11.01
CA ARG A 55 -0.10 1.85 -12.01
C ARG A 55 -0.81 2.38 -13.25
N LYS A 56 -1.76 3.30 -13.11
CA LYS A 56 -2.45 3.90 -14.25
C LYS A 56 -1.50 4.74 -15.10
N VAL A 57 -0.62 5.51 -14.45
CA VAL A 57 0.40 6.31 -15.16
C VAL A 57 1.36 5.40 -15.90
N ASP A 58 1.84 4.34 -15.26
CA ASP A 58 2.75 3.37 -15.84
C ASP A 58 2.11 2.71 -17.08
N GLU A 59 0.87 2.21 -16.97
CA GLU A 59 0.13 1.60 -18.10
C GLU A 59 0.00 2.55 -19.30
N VAL A 60 -0.31 3.83 -19.04
CA VAL A 60 -0.43 4.84 -20.09
C VAL A 60 0.92 5.11 -20.74
N SER A 61 1.99 5.24 -19.94
CA SER A 61 3.34 5.47 -20.45
C SER A 61 3.89 4.30 -21.27
N GLU A 62 3.56 3.07 -20.90
CA GLU A 62 3.92 1.87 -21.64
C GLU A 62 3.24 1.83 -23.01
N LYS A 63 1.93 2.11 -23.05
CA LYS A 63 1.16 2.22 -24.31
C LYS A 63 1.77 3.23 -25.28
N PHE A 64 2.09 4.44 -24.79
CA PHE A 64 2.74 5.44 -25.63
C PHE A 64 4.13 5.01 -26.13
N THR A 65 4.89 4.33 -25.28
CA THR A 65 6.23 3.85 -25.64
C THR A 65 6.15 2.73 -26.70
N SER A 66 5.19 1.81 -26.57
CA SER A 66 4.97 0.75 -27.57
C SER A 66 4.51 1.33 -28.89
N ASP A 67 3.58 2.28 -28.88
CA ASP A 67 3.04 2.90 -30.10
C ASP A 67 4.12 3.66 -30.86
N ARG A 68 4.98 4.41 -30.13
CA ARG A 68 6.14 5.10 -30.74
C ARG A 68 7.13 4.13 -31.36
N LYS A 69 7.38 2.98 -30.73
CA LYS A 69 8.31 1.96 -31.26
C LYS A 69 7.80 1.34 -32.56
N LEU A 70 6.47 1.16 -32.69
CA LEU A 70 5.82 0.66 -33.90
C LEU A 70 5.84 1.66 -35.06
N GLN A 71 5.82 2.97 -34.77
CA GLN A 71 5.85 4.02 -35.81
C GLN A 71 7.25 4.29 -36.37
N VAL A 72 8.31 3.93 -35.64
CA VAL A 72 9.71 4.20 -36.02
C VAL A 72 10.39 2.95 -36.63
N SER A 73 9.68 1.82 -36.69
CA SER A 73 10.12 0.57 -37.34
C SER A 73 9.54 0.39 -38.75
#